data_AF-A0A7C7TBM9-F1
#
_entry.id   AF-A0A7C7TBM9-F1
#
_cell.length_a   1.000
_cell.length_b   1.000
_cell.length_c   1.000
_cell.angle_alpha   90.00
_cell.angle_beta   90.00
_cell.angle_gamma   90.00
#
_symmetry.space_group_name_H-M   'P 1'
#
loop_
_entity.id
_entity.type
_entity.pdbx_description
1 polymer ?
#
loop_
_entity_poly.entity_id
_entity_poly.type
_entity_poly.pdbx_seq_one_letter_code
_entity_poly.pdbx_strand_id
1 'polypeptide(L)'
;MGERMKSILGAAAVGGIVAYIGIEYLFYPAMAANPPDQVDAILSSPWDIVLYVLILVVFLDVFVQKVGNTMVTAMSFATAQILIVDVFYVMNGNRAAYPAVMSAIVLLVFWYVIAKVYDALA
;
A
#
# COMPACT_ATOMS: atom_id res chain seq x y z
N MET A 1 6.02 -18.03 17.47
CA MET A 1 5.52 -18.22 16.09
C MET A 1 4.01 -18.01 15.99
N GLY A 2 3.20 -18.53 16.92
CA GLY A 2 1.73 -18.37 16.88
C GLY A 2 1.24 -16.91 16.94
N GLU A 3 1.79 -16.08 17.83
CA GLU A 3 1.42 -14.65 17.94
C GLU A 3 1.83 -13.85 16.71
N ARG A 4 3.10 -13.96 16.29
CA ARG A 4 3.58 -13.37 15.04
C ARG A 4 2.74 -13.72 13.80
N MET A 5 2.28 -14.98 13.68
CA MET A 5 1.40 -15.38 12.58
C MET A 5 0.04 -14.67 12.64
N LYS A 6 -0.50 -14.42 13.84
CA LYS A 6 -1.73 -13.62 14.00
C LYS A 6 -1.52 -12.18 13.55
N SER A 7 -0.39 -11.56 13.89
CA SER A 7 -0.04 -10.21 13.43
C SER A 7 0.00 -10.12 11.91
N ILE A 8 0.70 -11.06 11.26
CA ILE A 8 0.82 -11.13 9.80
C ILE A 8 -0.55 -11.34 9.15
N LEU A 9 -1.34 -12.30 9.62
CA LEU A 9 -2.65 -12.61 9.02
C LEU A 9 -3.66 -11.48 9.26
N GLY A 10 -3.67 -10.87 10.44
CA GLY A 10 -4.52 -9.71 10.73
C GLY A 10 -4.15 -8.49 9.89
N ALA A 11 -2.85 -8.21 9.77
CA ALA A 11 -2.30 -7.19 8.89
C ALA A 11 -2.71 -7.42 7.42
N ALA A 12 -2.60 -8.65 6.92
CA ALA A 12 -3.02 -9.01 5.57
C ALA A 12 -4.52 -8.88 5.35
N ALA A 13 -5.35 -9.33 6.28
CA ALA A 13 -6.80 -9.24 6.16
C ALA A 13 -7.27 -7.78 6.11
N VAL A 14 -6.82 -6.95 7.06
CA VAL A 14 -7.24 -5.54 7.11
C VAL A 14 -6.58 -4.74 5.98
N GLY A 15 -5.31 -5.02 5.66
CA GLY A 15 -4.61 -4.46 4.52
C GLY A 15 -5.35 -4.72 3.21
N GLY A 16 -5.86 -5.95 3.00
CA GLY A 16 -6.67 -6.30 1.84
C GLY A 16 -7.96 -5.48 1.73
N ILE A 17 -8.68 -5.32 2.83
CA ILE A 17 -9.92 -4.52 2.86
C ILE A 17 -9.61 -3.04 2.54
N VAL A 18 -8.60 -2.46 3.19
CA VAL A 18 -8.23 -1.06 3.00
C VAL A 18 -7.69 -0.82 1.59
N ALA A 19 -6.84 -1.72 1.07
CA ALA A 19 -6.34 -1.63 -0.29
C ALA A 19 -7.49 -1.73 -1.30
N TYR A 20 -8.39 -2.68 -1.16
CA TYR A 20 -9.56 -2.81 -2.04
C TYR A 20 -10.39 -1.53 -2.04
N ILE A 21 -10.75 -1.01 -0.86
CA ILE A 21 -11.56 0.21 -0.77
C ILE A 21 -10.82 1.42 -1.37
N GLY A 22 -9.57 1.61 -1.01
CA GLY A 22 -8.76 2.74 -1.49
C GLY A 22 -8.50 2.67 -2.99
N ILE A 23 -8.25 1.48 -3.53
CA ILE A 23 -7.95 1.30 -4.95
C ILE A 23 -9.23 1.44 -5.77
N GLU A 24 -10.26 0.65 -5.45
CA GLU A 24 -11.49 0.55 -6.25
C GLU A 24 -12.30 1.86 -6.25
N TYR A 25 -12.39 2.53 -5.08
CA TYR A 25 -13.30 3.67 -4.92
C TYR A 25 -12.61 5.03 -4.90
N LEU A 26 -11.27 5.10 -4.76
CA LEU A 26 -10.53 6.37 -4.81
C LEU A 26 -9.53 6.40 -5.97
N PHE A 27 -8.64 5.40 -6.06
CA PHE A 27 -7.53 5.45 -7.00
C PHE A 27 -7.94 5.18 -8.46
N TYR A 28 -8.69 4.10 -8.72
CA TYR A 28 -9.15 3.75 -10.07
C TYR A 28 -10.05 4.83 -10.69
N PRO A 29 -11.01 5.44 -9.97
CA PRO A 29 -11.74 6.58 -10.49
C PRO A 29 -10.85 7.77 -10.84
N ALA A 30 -9.80 8.04 -10.05
CA ALA A 30 -8.86 9.12 -10.34
C ALA A 30 -8.02 8.85 -11.60
N MET A 31 -7.61 7.60 -11.79
CA MET A 31 -6.91 7.13 -12.99
C MET A 31 -7.82 7.16 -14.22
N ALA A 32 -9.11 6.81 -14.10
CA ALA A 32 -10.05 6.89 -15.21
C ALA A 32 -10.27 8.33 -15.68
N ALA A 33 -10.26 9.30 -14.77
CA ALA A 33 -10.31 10.72 -15.09
C ALA A 33 -9.00 11.26 -15.71
N ASN A 34 -7.88 10.54 -15.57
CA ASN A 34 -6.56 10.92 -16.09
C ASN A 34 -5.88 9.66 -16.69
N PRO A 35 -6.38 9.14 -17.83
CA PRO A 35 -5.95 7.84 -18.33
C PRO A 35 -4.45 7.86 -18.62
N PRO A 36 -3.66 6.94 -18.04
CA PRO A 36 -2.25 6.79 -18.40
C PRO A 36 -2.11 6.18 -19.80
N ASP A 37 -0.92 6.29 -20.39
CA ASP A 37 -0.52 5.42 -21.49
C ASP A 37 -0.54 3.97 -20.98
N GLN A 38 -1.52 3.20 -21.42
CA GLN A 38 -1.81 1.89 -20.84
C GLN A 38 -0.74 0.88 -21.26
N VAL A 39 -0.15 0.23 -20.26
CA VAL A 39 0.65 -1.00 -20.44
C VAL A 39 -0.23 -2.15 -19.98
N ASP A 40 -0.16 -3.29 -20.66
CA ASP A 40 -0.96 -4.47 -20.32
C ASP A 40 -0.75 -4.90 -18.87
N ALA A 41 -1.86 -5.12 -18.16
CA ALA A 41 -1.84 -5.57 -16.78
C ALA A 41 -1.31 -7.01 -16.70
N ILE A 42 -0.34 -7.26 -15.81
CA ILE A 42 0.21 -8.60 -15.57
C ILE A 42 -0.81 -9.50 -14.84
N LEU A 43 -1.66 -8.90 -14.00
CA LEU A 43 -2.69 -9.56 -13.20
C LEU A 43 -3.98 -8.74 -13.26
N SER A 44 -5.12 -9.43 -13.26
CA SER A 44 -6.44 -8.80 -13.17
C SER A 44 -6.92 -8.67 -11.71
N SER A 45 -7.76 -7.67 -11.45
CA SER A 45 -8.48 -7.56 -10.19
C SER A 45 -9.43 -8.74 -9.97
N PRO A 46 -9.52 -9.30 -8.75
CA PRO A 46 -8.92 -8.81 -7.50
C PRO A 46 -7.54 -9.42 -7.14
N TRP A 47 -6.94 -10.22 -8.03
CA TRP A 47 -5.71 -10.96 -7.74
C TRP A 47 -4.48 -10.07 -7.64
N ASP A 48 -4.48 -8.94 -8.35
CA ASP A 48 -3.50 -7.87 -8.22
C ASP A 48 -3.40 -7.33 -6.78
N ILE A 49 -4.54 -7.02 -6.15
CA ILE A 49 -4.65 -6.50 -4.79
C ILE A 49 -4.21 -7.56 -3.78
N VAL A 50 -4.66 -8.81 -3.95
CA VAL A 50 -4.26 -9.91 -3.07
C VAL A 50 -2.75 -10.09 -3.07
N LEU A 51 -2.13 -10.16 -4.26
CA LEU A 51 -0.68 -10.32 -4.37
C LEU A 51 0.06 -9.10 -3.82
N TYR A 52 -0.41 -7.89 -4.13
CA TYR A 52 0.15 -6.64 -3.60
C TYR A 52 0.19 -6.64 -2.07
N VAL A 53 -0.92 -6.96 -1.40
CA VAL A 53 -1.02 -6.99 0.06
C VAL A 53 -0.10 -8.04 0.67
N LEU A 54 -0.07 -9.24 0.09
CA LEU A 54 0.80 -10.33 0.56
C LEU A 54 2.27 -9.93 0.52
N ILE A 55 2.72 -9.34 -0.59
CA ILE A 55 4.09 -8.85 -0.73
C ILE A 55 4.39 -7.81 0.35
N LEU A 56 3.51 -6.82 0.53
CA LEU A 56 3.75 -5.72 1.47
C LEU A 56 3.76 -6.17 2.93
N VAL A 57 2.86 -7.08 3.33
CA VAL A 57 2.80 -7.54 4.73
C VAL A 57 3.98 -8.44 5.09
N VAL A 58 4.42 -9.30 4.17
CA VAL A 58 5.66 -10.08 4.37
C VAL A 58 6.86 -9.14 4.48
N PHE A 59 6.92 -8.12 3.63
CA PHE A 59 7.98 -7.13 3.68
C PHE A 59 7.96 -6.32 4.99
N LEU A 60 6.78 -5.94 5.48
CA LEU A 60 6.58 -5.30 6.77
C LEU A 60 7.15 -6.18 7.89
N ASP A 61 6.69 -7.42 8.03
CA ASP A 61 7.13 -8.34 9.09
C ASP A 61 8.66 -8.48 9.14
N VAL A 62 9.32 -8.62 7.99
CA VAL A 62 10.79 -8.74 7.90
C VAL A 62 11.49 -7.49 8.46
N PHE A 63 11.01 -6.30 8.12
CA PHE A 63 11.66 -5.06 8.54
C PHE A 63 11.29 -4.62 9.94
N VAL A 64 10.07 -4.92 10.39
CA VAL A 64 9.66 -4.68 11.78
C VAL A 64 10.55 -5.45 12.74
N GLN A 65 10.90 -6.70 12.42
CA GLN A 65 11.85 -7.48 13.21
C GLN A 65 13.26 -6.88 13.27
N LYS A 66 13.66 -6.08 12.28
CA LYS A 66 14.99 -5.45 12.22
C LYS A 66 15.01 -4.07 12.88
N VAL A 67 13.94 -3.29 12.71
CA VAL A 67 13.84 -1.91 13.19
C VAL A 67 13.28 -1.85 14.62
N GLY A 68 12.41 -2.78 15.00
CA GLY A 68 11.77 -2.83 16.32
C GLY A 68 10.63 -1.83 16.50
N ASN A 69 10.23 -1.10 15.46
CA ASN A 69 9.12 -0.14 15.51
C ASN A 69 8.26 -0.22 14.24
N THR A 70 7.09 -0.83 14.36
CA THR A 70 6.18 -1.12 13.25
C THR A 70 5.68 0.12 12.54
N MET A 71 5.25 1.15 13.29
CA MET A 71 4.74 2.39 12.69
C MET A 71 5.84 3.13 11.93
N VAL A 72 7.05 3.22 12.50
CA VAL A 72 8.19 3.85 11.81
C VAL A 72 8.54 3.09 10.54
N THR A 73 8.57 1.75 10.57
CA THR A 73 8.81 0.92 9.38
C THR A 73 7.75 1.17 8.31
N ALA A 74 6.47 1.08 8.66
CA ALA A 74 5.37 1.25 7.72
C ALA A 74 5.33 2.65 7.10
N MET A 75 5.50 3.70 7.91
CA MET A 75 5.53 5.08 7.41
C MET A 75 6.77 5.36 6.54
N SER A 76 7.90 4.72 6.83
CA SER A 76 9.09 4.81 5.97
C SER A 76 8.81 4.22 4.58
N PHE A 77 8.10 3.09 4.51
CA PHE A 77 7.68 2.49 3.24
C PHE A 77 6.68 3.36 2.48
N ALA A 78 5.67 3.89 3.17
CA ALA A 78 4.72 4.83 2.58
C ALA A 78 5.45 6.03 1.98
N THR A 79 6.35 6.64 2.75
CA THR A 79 7.14 7.80 2.34
C THR A 79 7.99 7.49 1.10
N ALA A 80 8.71 6.36 1.10
CA ALA A 80 9.54 5.96 -0.03
C ALA A 80 8.71 5.76 -1.31
N GLN A 81 7.55 5.12 -1.21
CA GLN A 81 6.64 4.90 -2.34
C GLN A 81 6.06 6.23 -2.86
N ILE A 82 5.64 7.12 -1.97
CA ILE A 82 5.11 8.45 -2.33
C ILE A 82 6.17 9.29 -3.04
N LEU A 83 7.40 9.31 -2.52
CA LEU A 83 8.47 10.11 -3.11
C LEU A 83 8.77 9.72 -4.55
N ILE A 84 8.82 8.41 -4.85
CA ILE A 84 9.15 7.95 -6.20
C ILE A 84 7.94 7.98 -7.14
N VAL A 85 6.78 7.46 -6.72
CA VAL A 85 5.64 7.28 -7.64
C VAL A 85 4.70 8.49 -7.65
N ASP A 86 4.55 9.22 -6.54
CA ASP A 86 3.58 10.32 -6.42
C ASP A 86 4.22 11.71 -6.53
N VAL A 87 5.49 11.86 -6.17
CA VAL A 87 6.21 13.15 -6.28
C VAL A 87 7.07 13.17 -7.53
N PHE A 88 8.06 12.29 -7.63
CA PHE A 88 9.03 12.32 -8.74
C PHE A 88 8.35 12.14 -10.11
N TYR A 89 7.40 11.21 -10.24
CA TYR A 89 6.68 11.00 -11.50
C TYR A 89 5.71 12.12 -11.86
N VAL A 90 5.21 12.88 -10.88
CA VAL A 90 4.42 14.08 -11.16
C VAL A 90 5.32 15.20 -11.66
N MET A 91 6.46 15.42 -10.98
CA MET A 91 7.41 16.47 -11.37
C MET A 91 8.03 16.24 -12.76
N ASN A 92 8.24 14.98 -13.14
CA ASN A 92 8.84 14.64 -14.43
C ASN A 92 7.81 14.49 -15.58
N GLY A 93 6.51 14.66 -15.28
CA GLY A 93 5.44 14.59 -16.27
C GLY A 93 4.92 13.18 -16.60
N ASN A 94 5.44 12.13 -15.98
CA ASN A 94 5.00 10.74 -16.22
C ASN A 94 3.71 10.35 -15.46
N ARG A 95 3.20 11.22 -14.58
CA ARG A 95 1.96 10.97 -13.83
C ARG A 95 1.18 12.26 -13.56
N ALA A 96 -0.14 12.18 -13.70
CA ALA A 96 -1.02 13.28 -13.32
C ALA A 96 -1.05 13.50 -11.81
N ALA A 97 -1.16 14.76 -11.38
CA ALA A 97 -1.14 15.13 -9.96
C ALA A 97 -2.36 14.57 -9.19
N TYR A 98 -3.54 14.52 -9.81
CA TYR A 98 -4.75 14.06 -9.13
C TYR A 98 -4.71 12.58 -8.71
N PRO A 99 -4.38 11.62 -9.59
CA PRO A 99 -4.14 10.23 -9.18
C PRO A 99 -3.00 10.07 -8.17
N ALA A 100 -1.96 10.89 -8.26
CA ALA A 100 -0.83 10.84 -7.32
C ALA A 100 -1.25 11.24 -5.89
N VAL A 101 -2.06 12.28 -5.74
CA VAL A 101 -2.60 12.68 -4.43
C VAL A 101 -3.49 11.57 -3.84
N MET A 102 -4.36 10.98 -4.66
CA MET A 102 -5.22 9.87 -4.21
C MET A 102 -4.40 8.64 -3.80
N SER A 103 -3.37 8.30 -4.58
CA SER A 103 -2.41 7.24 -4.27
C SER A 103 -1.69 7.50 -2.95
N ALA A 104 -1.18 8.72 -2.72
CA ALA A 104 -0.51 9.06 -1.48
C ALA A 104 -1.43 8.92 -0.26
N ILE A 105 -2.70 9.34 -0.36
CA ILE A 105 -3.71 9.15 0.70
C ILE A 105 -3.93 7.66 0.97
N VAL A 106 -4.13 6.86 -0.08
CA VAL A 106 -4.35 5.41 0.04
C VAL A 106 -3.14 4.75 0.71
N LEU A 107 -1.91 5.09 0.30
CA LEU A 107 -0.68 4.54 0.88
C LEU A 107 -0.52 4.89 2.36
N LEU A 108 -0.75 6.15 2.74
CA LEU A 108 -0.67 6.57 4.15
C LEU A 108 -1.68 5.83 5.02
N VAL A 109 -2.94 5.75 4.57
CA VAL A 109 -4.01 5.05 5.31
C VAL A 109 -3.72 3.56 5.39
N PHE A 110 -3.34 2.94 4.27
CA PHE A 110 -2.98 1.53 4.19
C PHE A 110 -1.88 1.19 5.19
N TRP A 111 -0.71 1.84 5.09
CA TRP A 111 0.42 1.55 5.96
C TRP A 111 0.13 1.85 7.43
N TYR A 112 -0.63 2.90 7.72
CA TYR A 112 -1.02 3.23 9.08
C TYR A 112 -1.90 2.14 9.71
N VAL A 113 -2.94 1.70 9.01
CA VAL A 113 -3.89 0.71 9.53
C VAL A 113 -3.19 -0.63 9.73
N ILE A 114 -2.34 -1.05 8.79
CA ILE A 114 -1.66 -2.34 8.87
C ILE A 114 -0.66 -2.34 10.02
N ALA A 115 0.10 -1.25 10.22
CA ALA A 115 0.99 -1.13 11.36
C ALA A 115 0.23 -1.23 12.70
N LYS A 116 -0.92 -0.54 12.80
CA LYS A 116 -1.77 -0.60 14.00
C LYS A 116 -2.28 -2.01 14.29
N VAL A 117 -2.77 -2.71 13.28
CA VAL A 117 -3.30 -4.07 13.44
C VAL A 117 -2.19 -5.07 13.73
N TYR A 118 -1.05 -4.92 13.06
CA TYR A 118 0.12 -5.76 13.29
C TYR A 118 0.57 -5.67 14.76
N ASP A 119 0.73 -4.46 15.29
CA ASP A 119 1.11 -4.24 16.69
C ASP A 119 0.05 -4.68 17.69
N ALA A 120 -1.23 -4.50 17.38
CA ALA A 120 -2.33 -4.89 18.28
C ALA A 120 -2.46 -6.42 18.44
N LEU A 121 -1.90 -7.19 17.51
CA LEU A 121 -1.95 -8.65 17.48
C LEU A 121 -0.59 -9.31 17.76
N ALA A 122 0.46 -8.50 17.96
CA ALA A 122 1.83 -8.93 18.24
C ALA A 122 2.05 -9.41 19.68
#